data_AF-A0A835R7H0-F1
#
_entry.id   AF-A0A835R7H0-F1
#
_cell.length_a   1.000
_cell.length_b   1.000
_cell.length_c   1.000
_cell.angle_alpha   90.00
_cell.angle_beta   90.00
_cell.angle_gamma   90.00
#
_symmetry.space_group_name_H-M   'P 1'
#
loop_
_entity.id
_entity.type
_entity.pdbx_description
1 polymer ?
#
loop_
_entity_poly.entity_id
_entity_poly.type
_entity_poly.pdbx_seq_one_letter_code
_entity_poly.pdbx_strand_id
1 'polypeptide(L)'
;MEHIFNSSAQLRFGRDLRLNEVRRLLCSARPVAIQTPANPTATDQDFQQHQLWNLAQRTTTLPLGRGAFTLATTYTLLTEALVVPKLILAGRLPAQQNATVNLDPNIRSVSELKSWPEFHNGVAAGLKLAPFQGKMSRTWILYNKPQEPNFSHAGLLLALGLHEHLRVLMISDVYRYLSQEHDITTVGLLLGLAASYRGTMDPAISKILLVHVPSRHPSTFPELELPTVLQSAALMGIGLLYEGSAHPLTTKILL
;
A
#
# COMPACT_ATOMS: atom_id res chain seq x y z
N MET A 1 -1.35 1.17 16.10
CA MET A 1 -2.76 1.59 16.26
C MET A 1 -3.04 2.11 17.67
N GLU A 2 -2.03 2.44 18.48
CA GLU A 2 -2.26 2.90 19.87
C GLU A 2 -2.82 4.32 19.92
N HIS A 3 -2.44 5.18 18.98
CA HIS A 3 -2.95 6.55 18.79
C HIS A 3 -4.48 6.65 18.62
N ILE A 4 -5.19 5.55 18.33
CA ILE A 4 -6.65 5.54 18.19
C ILE A 4 -7.35 5.75 19.54
N PHE A 5 -6.71 5.36 20.65
CA PHE A 5 -7.28 5.51 21.99
C PHE A 5 -7.07 6.92 22.53
N ASN A 6 -7.83 7.89 21.99
CA ASN A 6 -7.86 9.27 22.46
C ASN A 6 -9.17 9.57 23.22
N SER A 7 -9.26 10.78 23.79
CA SER A 7 -10.42 11.23 24.55
C SER A 7 -11.73 11.13 23.76
N SER A 8 -11.72 11.52 22.48
CA SER A 8 -12.89 11.43 21.59
C SER A 8 -13.36 9.98 21.37
N ALA A 9 -12.42 9.05 21.18
CA ALA A 9 -12.72 7.63 21.04
C ALA A 9 -13.29 7.04 22.34
N GLN A 10 -12.78 7.47 23.49
CA GLN A 10 -13.29 7.07 24.81
C GLN A 10 -14.70 7.59 25.06
N LEU A 11 -15.03 8.82 24.64
CA LEU A 11 -16.39 9.35 24.75
C LEU A 11 -17.41 8.54 23.92
N ARG A 12 -17.00 8.11 22.71
CA ARG A 12 -17.89 7.39 21.79
C ARG A 12 -17.99 5.88 22.08
N PHE A 13 -16.88 5.25 22.49
CA PHE A 13 -16.76 3.80 22.61
C PHE A 13 -16.19 3.33 23.95
N GLY A 14 -16.13 4.19 24.98
CA GLY A 14 -15.57 3.86 26.29
C GLY A 14 -16.44 2.94 27.16
N ARG A 15 -17.63 2.56 26.68
CA ARG A 15 -18.54 1.64 27.40
C ARG A 15 -18.25 0.16 27.12
N ASP A 16 -17.41 -0.14 26.14
CA ASP A 16 -17.02 -1.51 25.82
C ASP A 16 -15.59 -1.56 25.25
N LEU A 17 -15.16 -2.76 24.84
CA LEU A 17 -13.81 -3.02 24.34
C LEU A 17 -13.77 -3.18 22.81
N ARG A 18 -14.78 -2.70 22.06
CA ARG A 18 -14.86 -2.94 20.61
C ARG A 18 -13.64 -2.45 19.85
N LEU A 19 -13.05 -1.31 20.25
CA LEU A 19 -11.83 -0.79 19.63
C LEU A 19 -10.60 -1.68 19.90
N ASN A 20 -10.55 -2.30 21.09
CA ASN A 20 -9.51 -3.28 21.40
C ASN A 20 -9.66 -4.53 20.54
N GLU A 21 -10.89 -5.00 20.34
CA GLU A 21 -11.16 -6.15 19.47
C GLU A 21 -10.85 -5.86 18.00
N VAL A 22 -11.26 -4.71 17.46
CA VAL A 22 -10.92 -4.32 16.08
C VAL A 22 -9.41 -4.20 15.91
N ARG A 23 -8.70 -3.58 16.87
CA ARG A 23 -7.23 -3.53 16.86
C ARG A 23 -6.61 -4.93 16.87
N ARG A 24 -7.15 -5.85 17.66
CA ARG A 24 -6.68 -7.25 17.73
C ARG A 24 -6.90 -7.98 16.40
N LEU A 25 -8.08 -7.81 15.80
CA LEU A 25 -8.47 -8.45 14.55
C LEU A 25 -7.67 -7.94 13.34
N LEU A 26 -7.36 -6.64 13.30
CA LEU A 26 -6.63 -6.00 12.19
C LEU A 26 -5.10 -5.97 12.40
N CYS A 27 -4.59 -6.66 13.42
CA CYS A 27 -3.15 -6.72 13.67
C CYS A 27 -2.47 -7.70 12.70
N SER A 28 -1.63 -7.17 11.81
CA SER A 28 -0.84 -7.95 10.85
C SER A 28 0.65 -8.03 11.20
N ALA A 29 1.07 -7.44 12.33
CA ALA A 29 2.47 -7.28 12.72
C ALA A 29 2.93 -8.30 13.78
N ARG A 30 2.15 -9.35 14.04
CA ARG A 30 2.46 -10.39 15.01
C ARG A 30 2.07 -11.76 14.44
N PRO A 31 2.81 -12.85 14.78
CA PRO A 31 2.44 -14.19 14.35
C PRO A 31 1.05 -14.61 14.87
N VAL A 32 0.30 -15.31 14.03
CA VAL A 32 -1.05 -15.81 14.37
C VAL A 32 -0.94 -17.12 15.14
N ALA A 33 -1.74 -17.28 16.19
CA ALA A 33 -1.77 -18.55 16.92
C ALA A 33 -2.37 -19.67 16.06
N ILE A 34 -1.65 -20.79 15.98
CA ILE A 34 -2.08 -22.03 15.31
C ILE A 34 -2.35 -23.07 16.39
N GLN A 35 -3.45 -23.81 16.24
CA GLN A 35 -3.78 -24.90 17.14
C GLN A 35 -3.11 -26.17 16.62
N THR A 36 -2.18 -26.71 17.41
CA THR A 36 -1.51 -27.98 17.14
C THR A 36 -1.55 -28.86 18.38
N PRO A 37 -1.53 -30.20 18.22
CA PRO A 37 -1.38 -31.10 19.35
C PRO A 37 -0.04 -30.85 20.06
N ALA A 38 0.00 -31.13 21.38
CA ALA A 38 1.21 -30.94 22.19
C ALA A 38 2.37 -31.86 21.76
N ASN A 39 2.04 -33.06 21.25
CA ASN A 39 3.00 -34.03 20.72
C ASN A 39 2.81 -34.16 19.20
N PRO A 40 3.51 -33.34 18.40
CA PRO A 40 3.39 -33.38 16.95
C PRO A 40 4.04 -34.64 16.36
N THR A 41 3.39 -35.19 15.35
CA THR A 41 3.86 -36.26 14.47
C THR A 41 4.28 -35.69 13.11
N ALA A 42 4.95 -36.47 12.27
CA ALA A 42 5.35 -36.01 10.94
C ALA A 42 4.16 -35.59 10.06
N THR A 43 3.02 -36.26 10.20
CA THR A 43 1.75 -35.91 9.53
C THR A 43 1.16 -34.58 9.98
N ASP A 44 1.51 -34.10 11.18
CA ASP A 44 1.01 -32.81 11.69
C ASP A 44 1.71 -31.62 11.03
N GLN A 45 2.88 -31.81 10.43
CA GLN A 45 3.60 -30.74 9.73
C GLN A 45 2.81 -30.24 8.51
N ASP A 46 2.26 -31.16 7.71
CA ASP A 46 1.48 -30.80 6.52
C ASP A 46 0.18 -30.09 6.92
N PHE A 47 -0.51 -30.62 7.94
CA PHE A 47 -1.71 -29.97 8.49
C PHE A 47 -1.40 -28.56 9.02
N GLN A 48 -0.29 -28.41 9.74
CA GLN A 48 0.17 -27.12 10.26
C GLN A 48 0.49 -26.12 9.14
N GLN A 49 1.19 -26.55 8.08
CA GLN A 49 1.47 -25.69 6.93
C GLN A 49 0.20 -25.30 6.17
N HIS A 50 -0.74 -26.23 6.00
CA HIS A 50 -2.05 -25.94 5.42
C HIS A 50 -2.84 -24.92 6.24
N GLN A 51 -2.90 -25.07 7.57
CA GLN A 51 -3.57 -24.12 8.44
C GLN A 51 -2.88 -22.75 8.42
N LEU A 52 -1.54 -22.71 8.48
CA LEU A 52 -0.77 -21.48 8.40
C LEU A 52 -1.00 -20.76 7.07
N TRP A 53 -1.07 -21.48 5.96
CA TRP A 53 -1.34 -20.90 4.64
C TRP A 53 -2.69 -20.17 4.60
N ASN A 54 -3.75 -20.80 5.10
CA ASN A 54 -5.09 -20.17 5.14
C ASN A 54 -5.09 -18.91 6.03
N LEU A 55 -4.39 -18.97 7.17
CA LEU A 55 -4.23 -17.82 8.05
C LEU A 55 -3.39 -16.70 7.42
N ALA A 56 -2.36 -17.05 6.64
CA ALA A 56 -1.55 -16.09 5.90
C ALA A 56 -2.39 -15.38 4.83
N GLN A 57 -3.20 -16.10 4.06
CA GLN A 57 -4.14 -15.50 3.08
C GLN A 57 -5.16 -14.57 3.74
N ARG A 58 -5.62 -14.86 4.96
CA ARG A 58 -6.43 -13.90 5.71
C ARG A 58 -5.60 -12.68 6.14
N THR A 59 -4.36 -12.90 6.55
CA THR A 59 -3.48 -11.84 7.07
C THR A 59 -3.08 -10.83 5.99
N THR A 60 -2.96 -11.28 4.74
CA THR A 60 -2.63 -10.42 3.58
C THR A 60 -3.71 -9.37 3.27
N THR A 61 -4.95 -9.58 3.70
CA THR A 61 -6.05 -8.62 3.47
C THR A 61 -6.24 -7.62 4.62
N LEU A 62 -5.69 -7.91 5.81
CA LEU A 62 -5.82 -7.05 7.00
C LEU A 62 -5.32 -5.62 6.81
N PRO A 63 -4.24 -5.34 6.05
CA PRO A 63 -3.82 -3.96 5.79
C PRO A 63 -4.90 -3.05 5.25
N LEU A 64 -5.82 -3.54 4.40
CA LEU A 64 -6.91 -2.73 3.84
C LEU A 64 -7.84 -2.22 4.95
N GLY A 65 -8.32 -3.13 5.78
CA GLY A 65 -9.16 -2.79 6.93
C GLY A 65 -8.42 -1.93 7.95
N ARG A 66 -7.13 -2.21 8.19
CA ARG A 66 -6.27 -1.40 9.06
C ARG A 66 -6.16 0.04 8.56
N GLY A 67 -5.96 0.24 7.25
CA GLY A 67 -5.89 1.55 6.62
C GLY A 67 -7.15 2.38 6.88
N ALA A 68 -8.32 1.77 6.63
CA ALA A 68 -9.62 2.40 6.92
C ALA A 68 -9.82 2.71 8.41
N PHE A 69 -9.47 1.76 9.28
CA PHE A 69 -9.62 1.91 10.74
C PHE A 69 -8.72 3.01 11.31
N THR A 70 -7.52 3.20 10.76
CA THR A 70 -6.55 4.21 11.22
C THR A 70 -6.58 5.51 10.43
N LEU A 71 -7.47 5.66 9.44
CA LEU A 71 -7.47 6.79 8.50
C LEU A 71 -7.45 8.14 9.24
N ALA A 72 -6.46 8.98 8.91
CA ALA A 72 -6.33 10.34 9.42
C ALA A 72 -6.32 10.46 10.96
N THR A 73 -5.73 9.49 11.66
CA THR A 73 -5.72 9.45 13.14
C THR A 73 -4.40 9.87 13.79
N THR A 74 -3.32 10.02 13.02
CA THR A 74 -1.99 10.34 13.55
C THR A 74 -1.42 11.60 12.92
N TYR A 75 -1.01 12.56 13.74
CA TYR A 75 -0.12 13.65 13.31
C TYR A 75 1.32 13.18 13.43
N THR A 76 2.04 13.08 12.31
CA THR A 76 3.46 12.70 12.34
C THR A 76 4.35 13.94 12.37
N LEU A 77 5.40 13.88 13.19
CA LEU A 77 6.47 14.84 13.13
C LEU A 77 7.21 14.66 11.79
N LEU A 78 7.28 15.71 10.99
CA LEU A 78 7.97 15.72 9.69
C LEU A 78 9.51 15.69 9.83
N THR A 79 10.01 15.33 11.02
CA THR A 79 11.42 15.14 11.34
C THR A 79 11.80 13.65 11.43
N GLU A 80 10.83 12.74 11.43
CA GLU A 80 11.06 11.30 11.55
C GLU A 80 10.57 10.53 10.32
N ALA A 81 11.19 9.37 10.07
CA ALA A 81 10.75 8.46 9.04
C ALA A 81 9.42 7.81 9.43
N LEU A 82 8.53 7.66 8.45
CA LEU A 82 7.27 6.98 8.65
C LEU A 82 7.53 5.48 8.87
N VAL A 83 7.20 5.01 10.07
CA VAL A 83 7.26 3.58 10.35
C VAL A 83 6.07 2.87 9.69
N VAL A 84 6.39 2.00 8.72
CA VAL A 84 5.48 1.00 8.17
C VAL A 84 5.60 -0.27 9.03
N PRO A 85 4.51 -0.74 9.67
CA PRO A 85 4.58 -1.95 10.49
C PRO A 85 4.88 -3.17 9.60
N LYS A 86 5.64 -4.14 10.09
CA LYS A 86 5.93 -5.37 9.34
C LYS A 86 4.64 -6.16 9.06
N LEU A 87 4.53 -6.78 7.89
CA LEU A 87 3.50 -7.78 7.59
C LEU A 87 4.04 -9.18 7.90
N ILE A 88 3.53 -9.80 8.96
CA ILE A 88 4.00 -11.10 9.45
C ILE A 88 3.00 -12.19 9.01
N LEU A 89 3.47 -13.09 8.15
CA LEU A 89 2.72 -14.27 7.69
C LEU A 89 3.13 -15.56 8.44
N ALA A 90 3.72 -15.42 9.62
CA ALA A 90 4.17 -16.52 10.45
C ALA A 90 3.10 -16.95 11.46
N GLY A 91 3.20 -18.20 11.89
CA GLY A 91 2.40 -18.78 12.97
C GLY A 91 3.19 -18.81 14.28
N ARG A 92 2.49 -18.80 15.41
CA ARG A 92 3.03 -19.21 16.70
C ARG A 92 2.28 -20.45 17.21
N LEU A 93 2.98 -21.36 17.85
CA LEU A 93 2.44 -22.60 18.40
C LEU A 93 2.32 -22.49 19.94
N PRO A 94 1.13 -22.17 20.50
CA PRO A 94 0.99 -21.97 21.93
C PRO A 94 1.33 -23.23 22.75
N ALA A 95 1.01 -24.42 22.23
CA ALA A 95 1.30 -25.70 22.86
C ALA A 95 2.81 -26.02 22.93
N GLN A 96 3.64 -25.33 22.12
CA GLN A 96 5.08 -25.53 22.03
C GLN A 96 5.83 -24.25 22.44
N GLN A 97 5.49 -23.71 23.61
CA GLN A 97 6.13 -22.52 24.19
C GLN A 97 6.14 -21.29 23.24
N ASN A 98 5.09 -21.13 22.43
CA ASN A 98 4.98 -20.07 21.41
C ASN A 98 6.10 -20.10 20.35
N ALA A 99 6.63 -21.28 20.03
CA ALA A 99 7.55 -21.46 18.90
C ALA A 99 6.97 -20.83 17.62
N THR A 100 7.82 -20.12 16.88
CA THR A 100 7.41 -19.46 15.62
C THR A 100 7.65 -20.39 14.45
N VAL A 101 6.64 -20.49 13.58
CA VAL A 101 6.67 -21.29 12.36
C VAL A 101 6.47 -20.37 11.17
N ASN A 102 7.33 -20.51 10.16
CA ASN A 102 7.20 -19.80 8.91
C ASN A 102 6.52 -20.68 7.86
N LEU A 103 5.93 -20.03 6.85
CA LEU A 103 5.51 -20.70 5.63
C LEU A 103 6.73 -21.34 4.97
N ASP A 104 6.60 -22.60 4.58
CA ASP A 104 7.62 -23.28 3.79
C ASP A 104 7.66 -22.66 2.38
N PRO A 105 8.79 -22.07 1.96
CA PRO A 105 8.91 -21.46 0.64
C PRO A 105 8.86 -22.48 -0.51
N ASN A 106 9.09 -23.76 -0.24
CA ASN A 106 9.10 -24.81 -1.26
C ASN A 106 7.69 -25.31 -1.61
N ILE A 107 6.71 -25.12 -0.72
CA ILE A 107 5.34 -25.64 -0.93
C ILE A 107 4.58 -24.74 -1.91
N ARG A 108 4.80 -23.41 -1.87
CA ARG A 108 4.08 -22.41 -2.69
C ARG A 108 4.90 -21.13 -2.90
N SER A 109 4.53 -20.32 -3.90
CA SER A 109 5.15 -19.00 -4.13
C SER A 109 4.79 -17.99 -3.04
N VAL A 110 5.56 -18.00 -1.95
CA VAL A 110 5.43 -17.03 -0.83
C VAL A 110 5.78 -15.61 -1.28
N SER A 111 6.62 -15.46 -2.31
CA SER A 111 7.01 -14.17 -2.87
C SER A 111 5.79 -13.45 -3.48
N GLU A 112 5.05 -14.14 -4.36
CA GLU A 112 3.82 -13.60 -4.96
C GLU A 112 2.76 -13.27 -3.91
N LEU A 113 2.66 -14.10 -2.86
CA LEU A 113 1.72 -13.86 -1.76
C LEU A 113 2.04 -12.56 -0.99
N LYS A 114 3.29 -12.06 -1.01
CA LYS A 114 3.71 -10.89 -0.23
C LYS A 114 3.67 -9.57 -0.98
N SER A 115 3.87 -9.58 -2.29
CA SER A 115 4.01 -8.39 -3.14
C SER A 115 2.90 -7.34 -2.94
N TRP A 116 1.66 -7.65 -3.33
CA TRP A 116 0.52 -6.74 -3.18
C TRP A 116 0.14 -6.45 -1.72
N PRO A 117 0.18 -7.43 -0.81
CA PRO A 117 -0.08 -7.17 0.60
C PRO A 117 0.89 -6.19 1.26
N GLU A 118 2.18 -6.21 0.89
CA GLU A 118 3.15 -5.20 1.33
C GLU A 118 2.84 -3.82 0.76
N PHE A 119 2.37 -3.74 -0.49
CA PHE A 119 1.86 -2.50 -1.06
C PHE A 119 0.68 -1.95 -0.25
N HIS A 120 -0.35 -2.77 0.02
CA HIS A 120 -1.47 -2.36 0.86
C HIS A 120 -1.05 -1.99 2.29
N ASN A 121 -0.03 -2.65 2.83
CA ASN A 121 0.56 -2.36 4.13
C ASN A 121 1.18 -0.96 4.17
N GLY A 122 1.90 -0.59 3.12
CA GLY A 122 2.41 0.76 2.86
C GLY A 122 1.29 1.80 2.74
N VAL A 123 0.26 1.52 1.91
CA VAL A 123 -0.92 2.40 1.76
C VAL A 123 -1.56 2.66 3.13
N ALA A 124 -1.83 1.59 3.89
CA ALA A 124 -2.43 1.70 5.22
C ALA A 124 -1.55 2.44 6.23
N ALA A 125 -0.22 2.38 6.09
CA ALA A 125 0.69 3.16 6.91
C ALA A 125 0.68 4.65 6.55
N GLY A 126 0.50 5.00 5.26
CA GLY A 126 0.36 6.39 4.81
C GLY A 126 -1.01 6.98 5.09
N LEU A 127 -2.09 6.22 4.96
CA LEU A 127 -3.46 6.70 5.21
C LEU A 127 -3.68 7.09 6.67
N LYS A 128 -2.90 6.56 7.61
CA LYS A 128 -3.01 6.92 9.03
C LYS A 128 -2.69 8.39 9.31
N LEU A 129 -1.97 9.04 8.40
CA LEU A 129 -1.57 10.44 8.51
C LEU A 129 -2.81 11.34 8.48
N ALA A 130 -3.01 12.12 9.54
CA ALA A 130 -4.01 13.18 9.56
C ALA A 130 -3.62 14.30 8.60
N PRO A 131 -4.58 15.07 8.07
CA PRO A 131 -4.30 16.28 7.31
C PRO A 131 -3.30 17.14 8.08
N PHE A 132 -2.18 17.47 7.44
CA PHE A 132 -1.15 18.27 8.09
C PHE A 132 -1.72 19.66 8.39
N GLN A 133 -1.47 20.18 9.60
CA GLN A 133 -1.83 21.56 9.95
C GLN A 133 -1.04 22.61 9.12
N GLY A 134 -0.13 22.16 8.25
CA GLY A 134 0.60 22.94 7.25
C GLY A 134 0.79 22.14 5.95
N LYS A 135 1.65 22.62 5.05
CA LYS A 135 1.94 21.91 3.79
C LYS A 135 2.88 20.72 4.05
N MET A 136 2.62 19.59 3.39
CA MET A 136 3.57 18.48 3.34
C MET A 136 4.93 18.98 2.84
N SER A 137 6.02 18.53 3.48
CA SER A 137 7.36 18.84 3.01
C SER A 137 7.80 17.90 1.89
N ARG A 138 8.22 18.47 0.76
CA ARG A 138 8.91 17.73 -0.31
C ARG A 138 10.12 16.95 0.22
N THR A 139 10.91 17.55 1.12
CA THR A 139 12.09 16.89 1.69
C THR A 139 11.73 15.69 2.53
N TRP A 140 10.58 15.71 3.22
CA TRP A 140 10.12 14.58 4.01
C TRP A 140 9.71 13.39 3.14
N ILE A 141 9.03 13.63 2.01
CA ILE A 141 8.70 12.55 1.06
C ILE A 141 9.98 11.90 0.53
N LEU A 142 10.98 12.72 0.16
CA LEU A 142 12.28 12.23 -0.33
C LEU A 142 13.08 11.52 0.77
N TYR A 143 12.99 11.98 2.02
CA TYR A 143 13.64 11.33 3.16
C TYR A 143 13.08 9.93 3.43
N ASN A 144 11.79 9.71 3.17
CA ASN A 144 11.15 8.40 3.30
C ASN A 144 11.43 7.47 2.11
N LYS A 145 12.09 7.94 1.05
CA LYS A 145 12.44 7.09 -0.09
C LYS A 145 13.46 6.03 0.35
N PRO A 146 13.18 4.73 0.16
CA PRO A 146 14.13 3.67 0.47
C PRO A 146 15.31 3.68 -0.51
N GLN A 147 16.43 3.09 -0.09
CA GLN A 147 17.60 2.90 -0.96
C GLN A 147 17.24 2.01 -2.17
N GLU A 148 16.59 0.88 -1.90
CA GLU A 148 16.06 -0.01 -2.93
C GLU A 148 14.53 0.12 -3.04
N PRO A 149 13.97 0.15 -4.27
CA PRO A 149 12.53 0.14 -4.48
C PRO A 149 11.88 -1.03 -3.77
N ASN A 150 10.75 -0.78 -3.10
CA ASN A 150 9.99 -1.84 -2.45
C ASN A 150 8.48 -1.52 -2.46
N PHE A 151 7.67 -2.57 -2.30
CA PHE A 151 6.21 -2.52 -2.35
C PHE A 151 5.63 -1.59 -1.27
N SER A 152 6.18 -1.61 -0.06
CA SER A 152 5.72 -0.75 1.05
C SER A 152 5.84 0.73 0.71
N HIS A 153 6.97 1.18 0.15
CA HIS A 153 7.15 2.57 -0.25
C HIS A 153 6.25 2.95 -1.44
N ALA A 154 6.10 2.05 -2.40
CA ALA A 154 5.16 2.24 -3.50
C ALA A 154 3.73 2.48 -3.01
N GLY A 155 3.28 1.72 -2.02
CA GLY A 155 1.99 1.92 -1.37
C GLY A 155 1.90 3.25 -0.61
N LEU A 156 2.98 3.65 0.05
CA LEU A 156 3.07 4.94 0.72
C LEU A 156 2.87 6.11 -0.27
N LEU A 157 3.47 6.06 -1.46
CA LEU A 157 3.28 7.08 -2.50
C LEU A 157 1.80 7.24 -2.87
N LEU A 158 1.09 6.14 -3.09
CA LEU A 158 -0.35 6.17 -3.36
C LEU A 158 -1.11 6.83 -2.20
N ALA A 159 -0.85 6.42 -0.95
CA ALA A 159 -1.53 7.01 0.21
C ALA A 159 -1.27 8.50 0.38
N LEU A 160 -0.03 8.96 0.13
CA LEU A 160 0.29 10.39 0.11
C LEU A 160 -0.46 11.11 -1.01
N GLY A 161 -0.60 10.47 -2.16
CA GLY A 161 -1.36 10.99 -3.30
C GLY A 161 -2.85 11.15 -3.02
N LEU A 162 -3.44 10.18 -2.31
CA LEU A 162 -4.84 10.22 -1.85
C LEU A 162 -5.11 11.33 -0.82
N HIS A 163 -4.07 11.75 -0.09
CA HIS A 163 -4.11 12.93 0.78
C HIS A 163 -3.71 14.22 0.06
N GLU A 164 -3.56 14.19 -1.27
CA GLU A 164 -3.11 15.32 -2.10
C GLU A 164 -1.71 15.86 -1.81
N HIS A 165 -0.88 15.07 -1.14
CA HIS A 165 0.43 15.50 -0.68
C HIS A 165 1.53 15.38 -1.73
N LEU A 166 1.28 14.78 -2.91
CA LEU A 166 2.31 14.65 -3.94
C LEU A 166 2.49 15.91 -4.81
N ARG A 167 1.62 16.92 -4.68
CA ARG A 167 1.73 18.20 -5.41
C ARG A 167 3.03 18.97 -5.13
N VAL A 168 3.74 18.63 -4.05
CA VAL A 168 5.00 19.27 -3.66
C VAL A 168 6.23 18.66 -4.34
N LEU A 169 6.06 17.53 -5.04
CA LEU A 169 7.15 16.92 -5.80
C LEU A 169 7.44 17.73 -7.05
N MET A 170 8.74 17.87 -7.36
CA MET A 170 9.14 18.39 -8.66
C MET A 170 9.09 17.27 -9.69
N ILE A 171 8.93 17.65 -10.95
CA ILE A 171 8.96 16.70 -12.07
C ILE A 171 10.26 15.88 -12.08
N SER A 172 11.40 16.46 -11.68
CA SER A 172 12.67 15.75 -11.52
C SER A 172 12.65 14.66 -10.44
N ASP A 173 11.84 14.81 -9.39
CA ASP A 173 11.65 13.77 -8.38
C ASP A 173 10.80 12.62 -8.93
N VAL A 174 9.76 12.96 -9.70
CA VAL A 174 8.91 11.98 -10.37
C VAL A 174 9.76 11.14 -11.34
N TYR A 175 10.59 11.78 -12.17
CA TYR A 175 11.53 11.06 -13.03
C TYR A 175 12.49 10.15 -12.25
N ARG A 176 12.98 10.57 -11.08
CA ARG A 176 13.86 9.74 -10.24
C ARG A 176 13.16 8.51 -9.67
N TYR A 177 11.84 8.50 -9.57
CA TYR A 177 11.09 7.29 -9.22
C TYR A 177 10.87 6.41 -10.45
N LEU A 178 10.47 7.01 -11.58
CA LEU A 178 10.23 6.27 -12.83
C LEU A 178 11.51 5.59 -13.35
N SER A 179 12.67 6.23 -13.20
CA SER A 179 13.96 5.69 -13.62
C SER A 179 14.45 4.49 -12.80
N GLN A 180 13.72 4.08 -11.76
CA GLN A 180 14.07 2.88 -10.98
C GLN A 180 13.53 1.60 -11.61
N GLU A 181 12.68 1.71 -12.64
CA GLU A 181 12.13 0.57 -13.39
C GLU A 181 11.46 -0.49 -12.49
N HIS A 182 10.89 -0.04 -11.36
CA HIS A 182 10.15 -0.89 -10.45
C HIS A 182 8.65 -0.66 -10.64
N ASP A 183 7.99 -1.59 -11.35
CA ASP A 183 6.60 -1.46 -11.79
C ASP A 183 5.65 -1.00 -10.69
N ILE A 184 5.71 -1.61 -9.51
CA ILE A 184 4.77 -1.28 -8.43
C ILE A 184 5.01 0.12 -7.87
N THR A 185 6.25 0.60 -7.84
CA THR A 185 6.54 2.01 -7.51
C THR A 185 5.90 2.94 -8.52
N THR A 186 6.01 2.60 -9.81
CA THR A 186 5.36 3.35 -10.89
C THR A 186 3.84 3.35 -10.72
N VAL A 187 3.20 2.21 -10.43
CA VAL A 187 1.75 2.12 -10.13
C VAL A 187 1.36 3.08 -9.00
N GLY A 188 2.04 2.99 -7.85
CA GLY A 188 1.74 3.83 -6.70
C GLY A 188 1.94 5.32 -6.98
N LEU A 189 2.96 5.67 -7.76
CA LEU A 189 3.26 7.03 -8.15
C LEU A 189 2.25 7.59 -9.15
N LEU A 190 1.90 6.85 -10.22
CA LEU A 190 0.96 7.31 -11.24
C LEU A 190 -0.43 7.57 -10.63
N LEU A 191 -0.94 6.61 -9.86
CA LEU A 191 -2.22 6.75 -9.17
C LEU A 191 -2.18 7.85 -8.10
N GLY A 192 -1.08 7.93 -7.35
CA GLY A 192 -0.91 8.97 -6.33
C GLY A 192 -0.87 10.39 -6.92
N LEU A 193 -0.13 10.59 -8.01
CA LEU A 193 -0.07 11.87 -8.73
C LEU A 193 -1.44 12.21 -9.31
N ALA A 194 -2.10 11.27 -9.98
CA ALA A 194 -3.43 11.49 -10.53
C ALA A 194 -4.46 11.86 -9.45
N ALA A 195 -4.43 11.19 -8.29
CA ALA A 195 -5.29 11.54 -7.16
C ALA A 195 -4.98 12.94 -6.61
N SER A 196 -3.71 13.30 -6.50
CA SER A 196 -3.30 14.65 -6.07
C SER A 196 -3.71 15.75 -7.05
N TYR A 197 -3.80 15.46 -8.34
CA TYR A 197 -4.18 16.41 -9.39
C TYR A 197 -5.58 16.13 -9.95
N ARG A 198 -6.43 15.46 -9.17
CA ARG A 198 -7.76 15.05 -9.59
C ARG A 198 -8.57 16.24 -10.11
N GLY A 199 -9.15 16.09 -11.31
CA GLY A 199 -9.96 17.10 -11.99
C GLY A 199 -9.22 18.36 -12.45
N THR A 200 -7.89 18.46 -12.32
CA THR A 200 -7.16 19.69 -12.69
C THR A 200 -6.72 19.71 -14.15
N MET A 201 -6.77 18.57 -14.85
CA MET A 201 -6.25 18.43 -16.23
C MET A 201 -4.79 18.88 -16.39
N ASP A 202 -3.95 18.68 -15.36
CA ASP A 202 -2.56 19.15 -15.38
C ASP A 202 -1.77 18.56 -16.56
N PRO A 203 -1.17 19.39 -17.43
CA PRO A 203 -0.54 18.91 -18.66
C PRO A 203 0.75 18.13 -18.41
N ALA A 204 1.47 18.39 -17.31
CA ALA A 204 2.68 17.65 -16.97
C ALA A 204 2.33 16.25 -16.47
N ILE A 205 1.34 16.14 -15.58
CA ILE A 205 0.85 14.85 -15.08
C ILE A 205 0.20 14.05 -16.21
N SER A 206 -0.57 14.71 -17.10
CA SER A 206 -1.17 14.07 -18.28
C SER A 206 -0.13 13.40 -19.18
N LYS A 207 0.99 14.09 -19.47
CA LYS A 207 2.09 13.52 -20.25
C LYS A 207 2.74 12.31 -19.57
N ILE A 208 2.92 12.38 -18.25
CA ILE A 208 3.48 11.28 -17.45
C ILE A 208 2.56 10.05 -17.48
N LEU A 209 1.25 10.23 -17.49
CA LEU A 209 0.31 9.12 -17.61
C LEU A 209 0.28 8.55 -19.04
N LEU A 210 0.21 9.42 -20.06
CA LEU A 210 0.07 9.00 -21.46
C LEU A 210 1.26 8.21 -22.01
N VAL A 211 2.48 8.42 -21.51
CA VAL A 211 3.63 7.60 -21.92
C VAL A 211 3.48 6.14 -21.50
N HIS A 212 2.61 5.84 -20.53
CA HIS A 212 2.30 4.48 -20.09
C HIS A 212 1.10 3.87 -20.82
N VAL A 213 0.60 4.51 -21.88
CA VAL A 213 -0.50 4.02 -22.72
C VAL A 213 0.01 3.77 -24.15
N PRO A 214 0.36 2.52 -24.51
CA PRO A 214 1.00 2.20 -25.80
C PRO A 214 0.26 2.71 -27.04
N SER A 215 -1.08 2.74 -27.03
CA SER A 215 -1.90 3.26 -28.14
C SER A 215 -1.68 4.76 -28.44
N ARG A 216 -0.92 5.46 -27.59
CA ARG A 216 -0.59 6.88 -27.72
C ARG A 216 0.86 7.11 -28.17
N HIS A 217 1.65 6.06 -28.31
CA HIS A 217 3.01 6.17 -28.80
C HIS A 217 3.01 6.48 -30.30
N PRO A 218 3.83 7.44 -30.77
CA PRO A 218 4.06 7.65 -32.20
C PRO A 218 4.58 6.37 -32.87
N SER A 219 4.35 6.19 -34.16
CA SER A 219 4.88 5.04 -34.92
C SER A 219 6.41 4.96 -34.95
N THR A 220 7.11 6.04 -34.59
CA THR A 220 8.57 6.11 -34.45
C THR A 220 9.05 5.75 -33.04
N PHE A 221 8.14 5.56 -32.09
CA PHE A 221 8.48 5.19 -30.71
C PHE A 221 8.92 3.72 -30.68
N PRO A 222 9.97 3.37 -29.93
CA PRO A 222 10.38 1.98 -29.77
C PRO A 222 9.23 1.13 -29.26
N GLU A 223 9.12 -0.10 -29.75
CA GLU A 223 8.15 -1.06 -29.25
C GLU A 223 8.50 -1.38 -27.78
N LEU A 224 7.76 -0.75 -26.86
CA LEU A 224 7.96 -0.87 -25.43
C LEU A 224 6.91 -1.79 -24.85
N GLU A 225 7.32 -2.99 -24.45
CA GLU A 225 6.46 -3.90 -23.71
C GLU A 225 6.23 -3.37 -22.30
N LEU A 226 5.10 -2.69 -22.10
CA LEU A 226 4.68 -2.19 -20.79
C LEU A 226 3.80 -3.22 -20.08
N PRO A 227 4.10 -3.57 -18.81
CA PRO A 227 3.23 -4.41 -18.00
C PRO A 227 1.78 -3.88 -17.95
N THR A 228 0.80 -4.77 -18.06
CA THR A 228 -0.63 -4.44 -18.07
C THR A 228 -1.08 -3.68 -16.81
N VAL A 229 -0.43 -3.92 -15.67
CA VAL A 229 -0.68 -3.20 -14.42
C VAL A 229 -0.34 -1.72 -14.54
N LEU A 230 0.75 -1.35 -15.25
CA LEU A 230 1.12 0.05 -15.48
C LEU A 230 0.13 0.74 -16.41
N GLN A 231 -0.26 0.06 -17.48
CA GLN A 231 -1.25 0.57 -18.42
C GLN A 231 -2.59 0.81 -17.73
N SER A 232 -3.02 -0.12 -16.87
CA SER A 232 -4.26 -0.01 -16.09
C SER A 232 -4.20 1.16 -15.10
N ALA A 233 -3.08 1.31 -14.39
CA ALA A 233 -2.86 2.43 -13.47
C ALA A 233 -2.85 3.78 -14.19
N ALA A 234 -2.24 3.84 -15.38
CA ALA A 234 -2.20 5.03 -16.21
C ALA A 234 -3.59 5.43 -16.71
N LEU A 235 -4.37 4.48 -17.23
CA LEU A 235 -5.74 4.72 -17.69
C LEU A 235 -6.65 5.20 -16.55
N MET A 236 -6.57 4.58 -15.38
CA MET A 236 -7.28 5.03 -14.19
C MET A 236 -6.85 6.44 -13.77
N GLY A 237 -5.54 6.71 -13.81
CA GLY A 237 -4.99 8.03 -13.52
C GLY A 237 -5.46 9.11 -14.49
N ILE A 238 -5.58 8.80 -15.79
CA ILE A 238 -6.16 9.71 -16.79
C ILE A 238 -7.62 10.03 -16.43
N GLY A 239 -8.40 9.02 -16.05
CA GLY A 239 -9.78 9.21 -15.59
C GLY A 239 -9.88 10.17 -14.39
N LEU A 240 -9.04 9.98 -13.38
CA LEU A 240 -8.98 10.85 -12.19
C LEU A 240 -8.54 12.28 -12.54
N LEU A 241 -7.50 12.43 -13.37
CA LEU A 241 -6.95 13.73 -13.75
C LEU A 241 -7.95 14.58 -14.54
N TYR A 242 -8.73 13.94 -15.41
CA TYR A 242 -9.73 14.58 -16.27
C TYR A 242 -11.16 14.47 -15.74
N GLU A 243 -11.33 14.08 -14.48
CA GLU A 243 -12.65 13.87 -13.90
C GLU A 243 -13.53 15.13 -14.01
N GLY A 244 -14.76 14.96 -14.47
CA GLY A 244 -15.73 16.04 -14.63
C GLY A 244 -15.46 16.99 -15.81
N SER A 245 -14.35 16.84 -16.55
CA SER A 245 -13.98 17.77 -17.63
C SER A 245 -14.70 17.55 -18.96
N ALA A 246 -15.21 16.35 -19.21
CA ALA A 246 -15.71 15.92 -20.54
C ALA A 246 -14.72 16.22 -21.70
N HIS A 247 -13.41 16.15 -21.44
CA HIS A 247 -12.38 16.51 -22.40
C HIS A 247 -12.43 15.62 -23.67
N PRO A 248 -12.76 16.17 -24.86
CA PRO A 248 -13.11 15.37 -26.03
C PRO A 248 -12.02 14.39 -26.48
N LEU A 249 -10.76 14.84 -26.47
CA LEU A 249 -9.63 14.00 -26.86
C LEU A 249 -9.43 12.85 -25.86
N THR A 250 -9.59 13.11 -24.56
CA THR A 250 -9.42 12.08 -23.53
C THR A 250 -10.55 11.05 -23.64
N THR A 251 -11.78 11.50 -23.84
CA THR A 251 -12.92 10.59 -24.08
C THR A 251 -12.68 9.69 -25.29
N LYS A 252 -12.18 10.24 -26.40
CA LYS A 252 -11.85 9.44 -27.59
C LYS A 252 -10.71 8.45 -27.37
N ILE A 253 -9.78 8.74 -26.45
CA ILE A 253 -8.68 7.82 -26.12
C ILE A 253 -9.18 6.62 -25.29
N LEU A 254 -10.23 6.81 -24.48
CA LEU A 254 -10.76 5.79 -23.59
C LEU A 254 -11.87 4.92 -24.21
N LEU A 255 -12.33 5.27 -25.43
CA LEU A 255 -13.30 4.51 -26.24
C LEU A 255 -12.57 3.64 -27.26
#